data_AF-A0A1Z9PSC9-F1
#
_entry.id   AF-A0A1Z9PSC9-F1
#
_cell.length_a   1.000
_cell.length_b   1.000
_cell.length_c   1.000
_cell.angle_alpha   90.00
_cell.angle_beta   90.00
_cell.angle_gamma   90.00
#
_symmetry.space_group_name_H-M   'P 1'
#
loop_
_entity.id
_entity.type
_entity.pdbx_description
1 polymer ?
#
loop_
_entity_poly.entity_id
_entity_poly.type
_entity_poly.pdbx_seq_one_letter_code
_entity_poly.pdbx_strand_id
1 'polypeptide(L)'
;MSNYRISDGTEKTKAEVIALNPNVSLPKVWDADVLATLNIDVIFETPKPTPSGTYKTVVRNGIEQNSKDQWVQAWVEQDMFADTTVDDVTTTKAEHEAAYEAGLDADAAKGVRAKRDGLLAETDFYALSDTTLSDDMKTYRQALRDITGHSNFPSDLTDSDWPTKP
;
A
#
# COMPACT_ATOMS: atom_id res chain seq x y z
N MET A 1 -14.22 -7.86 -18.07
CA MET A 1 -15.03 -7.49 -19.27
C MET A 1 -14.04 -7.02 -20.31
N SER A 2 -14.11 -7.49 -21.55
CA SER A 2 -13.12 -7.10 -22.56
C SER A 2 -13.34 -5.66 -23.01
N ASN A 3 -12.26 -4.88 -23.02
CA ASN A 3 -12.20 -3.57 -23.65
C ASN A 3 -11.51 -3.68 -25.01
N TYR A 4 -11.77 -2.69 -25.87
CA TYR A 4 -11.30 -2.67 -27.26
C TYR A 4 -10.59 -1.36 -27.52
N ARG A 5 -9.50 -1.42 -28.29
CA ARG A 5 -8.90 -0.25 -28.90
C ARG A 5 -9.61 0.00 -30.22
N ILE A 6 -10.13 1.20 -30.44
CA ILE A 6 -10.69 1.59 -31.73
C ILE A 6 -9.63 2.27 -32.61
N SER A 7 -9.95 2.56 -33.88
CA SER A 7 -9.00 3.04 -34.88
C SER A 7 -8.26 4.34 -34.52
N ASP A 8 -8.85 5.20 -33.67
CA ASP A 8 -8.21 6.42 -33.18
C ASP A 8 -7.23 6.18 -32.01
N GLY A 9 -7.09 4.93 -31.58
CA GLY A 9 -6.24 4.51 -30.47
C GLY A 9 -6.90 4.58 -29.09
N THR A 10 -8.14 5.07 -28.98
CA THR A 10 -8.84 5.15 -27.70
C THR A 10 -9.38 3.80 -27.26
N GLU A 11 -9.44 3.61 -25.95
CA GLU A 11 -10.04 2.44 -25.33
C GLU A 11 -11.56 2.65 -25.16
N LYS A 12 -12.33 1.63 -25.53
CA LYS A 12 -13.78 1.57 -25.40
C LYS A 12 -14.24 0.24 -24.81
N THR A 13 -15.26 0.29 -23.98
CA THR A 13 -16.00 -0.90 -23.57
C THR A 13 -16.77 -1.49 -24.75
N LYS A 14 -17.15 -2.77 -24.66
CA LYS A 14 -18.01 -3.40 -25.67
C LYS A 14 -19.29 -2.60 -25.96
N ALA A 15 -19.93 -2.08 -24.91
CA ALA A 15 -21.18 -1.34 -25.03
C ALA A 15 -21.00 -0.01 -25.80
N GLU A 16 -19.89 0.70 -25.55
CA GLU A 16 -19.57 1.92 -26.29
C GLU A 16 -19.28 1.62 -27.76
N VAL A 17 -18.55 0.54 -28.07
CA VAL A 17 -18.33 0.14 -29.47
C VAL A 17 -19.65 -0.21 -30.17
N ILE A 18 -20.60 -0.86 -29.48
CA ILE A 18 -21.95 -1.09 -30.02
C ILE A 18 -22.67 0.24 -30.27
N ALA A 19 -22.60 1.17 -29.32
CA ALA A 19 -23.24 2.49 -29.44
C ALA A 19 -22.66 3.34 -30.59
N LEU A 20 -21.37 3.17 -30.91
CA LEU A 20 -20.71 3.81 -32.06
C LEU A 20 -21.16 3.22 -33.41
N ASN A 21 -21.78 2.03 -33.41
CA ASN A 21 -22.21 1.32 -34.60
C ASN A 21 -23.72 1.04 -34.61
N PRO A 22 -24.59 2.08 -34.50
CA PRO A 22 -26.02 1.91 -34.26
C PRO A 22 -26.78 1.24 -35.42
N ASN A 23 -26.25 1.33 -36.65
CA ASN A 23 -26.87 0.76 -37.85
C ASN A 23 -26.27 -0.60 -38.24
N VAL A 24 -25.45 -1.21 -37.36
CA VAL A 24 -24.78 -2.49 -37.62
C VAL A 24 -25.35 -3.54 -36.68
N SER A 25 -25.85 -4.65 -37.25
CA SER A 25 -26.30 -5.80 -36.45
C SER A 25 -25.09 -6.59 -35.96
N LEU A 26 -24.66 -6.33 -34.73
CA LEU A 26 -23.47 -6.97 -34.15
C LEU A 26 -23.82 -8.27 -33.41
N PRO A 27 -23.04 -9.35 -33.60
CA PRO A 27 -23.26 -10.60 -32.89
C PRO A 27 -22.94 -10.48 -31.39
N LYS A 28 -23.48 -11.41 -30.59
CA LYS A 28 -23.24 -11.43 -29.14
C LYS A 28 -21.79 -11.73 -28.78
N VAL A 29 -21.11 -12.59 -29.55
CA VAL A 29 -19.68 -12.92 -29.42
C VAL A 29 -18.97 -12.32 -30.63
N TRP A 30 -17.82 -11.67 -30.42
CA TRP A 30 -17.06 -11.03 -31.50
C TRP A 30 -15.81 -11.88 -31.76
N ASP A 31 -15.69 -12.34 -32.99
CA ASP A 31 -14.54 -13.09 -33.52
C ASP A 31 -13.63 -12.16 -34.32
N ALA A 32 -12.55 -12.71 -34.89
CA ALA A 32 -11.57 -11.95 -35.65
C ALA A 32 -12.19 -11.16 -36.83
N ASP A 33 -13.22 -11.72 -37.48
CA ASP A 33 -13.87 -11.09 -38.63
C ASP A 33 -14.67 -9.85 -38.21
N VAL A 34 -15.37 -9.91 -37.07
CA VAL A 34 -16.06 -8.74 -36.49
C VAL A 34 -15.05 -7.66 -36.09
N LEU A 35 -13.96 -8.05 -35.45
CA LEU A 35 -12.91 -7.10 -35.04
C LEU A 35 -12.29 -6.39 -36.25
N ALA A 36 -11.95 -7.13 -37.29
CA ALA A 36 -11.41 -6.59 -38.53
C ALA A 36 -12.40 -5.66 -39.24
N THR A 37 -13.68 -6.06 -39.32
CA THR A 37 -14.74 -5.26 -39.95
C THR A 37 -14.96 -3.92 -39.24
N LEU A 38 -14.90 -3.92 -37.91
CA LEU A 38 -15.04 -2.70 -37.10
C LEU A 38 -13.72 -1.92 -36.97
N ASN A 39 -12.61 -2.47 -37.46
CA ASN A 39 -11.25 -1.93 -37.30
C ASN A 39 -10.91 -1.66 -35.82
N ILE A 40 -11.13 -2.67 -34.97
CA ILE A 40 -10.87 -2.63 -33.53
C ILE A 40 -9.97 -3.78 -33.10
N ASP A 41 -9.21 -3.59 -32.02
CA ASP A 41 -8.36 -4.60 -31.41
C ASP A 41 -8.85 -4.94 -30.00
N VAL A 42 -8.72 -6.20 -29.57
CA VAL A 42 -8.97 -6.59 -28.17
C VAL A 42 -7.82 -6.12 -27.29
N ILE A 43 -8.15 -5.49 -26.15
CA ILE A 43 -7.19 -5.14 -25.10
C ILE A 43 -7.17 -6.27 -24.07
N PHE A 44 -6.01 -6.90 -23.91
CA PHE A 44 -5.81 -7.95 -22.90
C PHE A 44 -5.39 -7.36 -21.56
N GLU A 45 -5.96 -7.88 -20.47
CA GLU A 45 -5.55 -7.54 -19.12
C GLU A 45 -4.18 -8.15 -18.81
N THR A 46 -3.32 -7.37 -18.18
CA THR A 46 -2.00 -7.81 -17.70
C THR A 46 -1.96 -7.73 -16.18
N PRO A 47 -1.22 -8.62 -15.51
CA PRO A 47 -1.06 -8.53 -14.06
C PRO A 47 -0.40 -7.19 -13.72
N LYS A 48 -0.97 -6.49 -12.74
CA LYS A 48 -0.38 -5.26 -12.20
C LYS A 48 1.04 -5.58 -11.65
N PRO A 49 2.10 -4.93 -12.16
CA PRO A 49 3.44 -5.12 -11.64
C PRO A 49 3.56 -4.76 -10.16
N THR A 50 4.52 -5.38 -9.47
CA THR A 50 4.94 -4.94 -8.13
C THR A 50 5.72 -3.63 -8.24
N PRO A 51 5.41 -2.61 -7.43
CA PRO A 51 6.19 -1.37 -7.40
C PRO A 51 7.68 -1.61 -7.09
N SER A 52 8.56 -0.84 -7.70
CA SER A 52 10.01 -0.97 -7.54
C SER A 52 10.52 -0.49 -6.17
N GLY A 53 9.69 0.13 -5.34
CA GLY A 53 10.09 0.72 -4.07
C GLY A 53 8.92 1.01 -3.14
N THR A 54 9.22 1.21 -1.86
CA THR A 54 8.24 1.37 -0.77
C THR A 54 7.30 2.56 -0.99
N TYR A 55 7.84 3.69 -1.46
CA TYR A 55 7.08 4.94 -1.65
C TYR A 55 6.63 5.13 -3.11
N LYS A 56 6.37 4.02 -3.80
CA LYS A 56 5.85 4.00 -5.16
C LYS A 56 4.56 3.22 -5.26
N THR A 57 3.72 3.63 -6.19
CA THR A 57 2.53 2.88 -6.61
C THR A 57 2.59 2.63 -8.11
N VAL A 58 1.98 1.53 -8.54
CA VAL A 58 1.80 1.22 -9.96
C VAL A 58 0.34 1.52 -10.31
N VAL A 59 0.11 2.33 -11.33
CA VAL A 59 -1.24 2.67 -11.79
C VAL A 59 -1.38 2.36 -13.27
N ARG A 60 -2.62 2.18 -13.71
CA ARG A 60 -2.92 1.92 -15.12
C ARG A 60 -2.59 3.17 -15.95
N ASN A 61 -1.87 2.98 -17.05
CA ASN A 61 -1.45 4.06 -17.93
C ASN A 61 -1.78 3.76 -19.40
N GLY A 62 -3.06 3.53 -19.66
CA GLY A 62 -3.55 3.26 -21.01
C GLY A 62 -3.21 1.85 -21.49
N ILE A 63 -2.77 1.76 -22.75
CA ILE A 63 -2.52 0.51 -23.45
C ILE A 63 -1.21 0.57 -24.23
N GLU A 64 -0.59 -0.59 -24.42
CA GLU A 64 0.63 -0.74 -25.20
C GLU A 64 0.59 -2.04 -26.01
N GLN A 65 1.46 -2.16 -27.02
CA GLN A 65 1.57 -3.36 -27.83
C GLN A 65 2.68 -4.25 -27.26
N ASN A 66 2.36 -5.51 -26.97
CA ASN A 66 3.34 -6.47 -26.49
C ASN A 66 4.19 -7.07 -27.64
N SER A 67 5.15 -7.92 -27.32
CA SER A 67 6.03 -8.57 -28.31
C SER A 67 5.34 -9.56 -29.27
N LYS A 68 4.04 -9.81 -29.08
CA LYS A 68 3.20 -10.66 -29.96
C LYS A 68 2.24 -9.83 -30.80
N ASP A 69 2.48 -8.53 -30.91
CA ASP A 69 1.63 -7.57 -31.60
C ASP A 69 0.21 -7.44 -31.02
N GLN A 70 0.00 -7.83 -29.76
CA GLN A 70 -1.30 -7.72 -29.09
C GLN A 70 -1.38 -6.46 -28.23
N TRP A 71 -2.53 -5.80 -28.23
CA TRP A 71 -2.79 -4.67 -27.34
C TRP A 71 -3.08 -5.16 -25.94
N VAL A 72 -2.35 -4.63 -24.96
CA VAL A 72 -2.45 -5.00 -23.56
C VAL A 72 -2.61 -3.76 -22.69
N GLN A 73 -3.09 -3.94 -21.46
CA GLN A 73 -3.06 -2.87 -20.46
C GLN A 73 -1.63 -2.48 -20.15
N ALA A 74 -1.36 -1.16 -20.19
CA ALA A 74 -0.08 -0.59 -19.81
C ALA A 74 -0.13 -0.09 -18.36
N TRP A 75 1.04 -0.11 -17.71
CA TRP A 75 1.20 0.30 -16.32
C TRP A 75 2.33 1.32 -16.22
N VAL A 76 2.18 2.26 -15.30
CA VAL A 76 3.24 3.24 -14.98
C VAL A 76 3.44 3.28 -13.48
N GLU A 77 4.69 3.45 -13.07
CA GLU A 77 5.01 3.78 -11.69
C GLU A 77 4.81 5.26 -11.43
N GLN A 78 4.25 5.56 -10.26
CA GLN A 78 4.12 6.90 -9.73
C GLN A 78 4.71 6.92 -8.33
N ASP A 79 5.48 7.97 -8.06
CA ASP A 79 5.96 8.23 -6.71
C ASP A 79 4.79 8.73 -5.84
N MET A 80 4.78 8.32 -4.57
CA MET A 80 3.80 8.80 -3.59
C MET A 80 4.04 10.25 -3.19
N PHE A 81 5.30 10.69 -3.26
CA PHE A 81 5.74 12.04 -2.90
C PHE A 81 6.44 12.71 -4.08
N ALA A 82 6.37 14.04 -4.11
CA ALA A 82 7.03 14.89 -5.08
C ALA A 82 7.57 16.13 -4.37
N ASP A 83 8.48 16.86 -5.04
CA ASP A 83 8.92 18.16 -4.55
C ASP A 83 7.73 19.13 -4.50
N THR A 84 7.63 19.88 -3.41
CA THR A 84 6.61 20.91 -3.25
C THR A 84 7.26 22.23 -2.89
N THR A 85 6.87 23.31 -3.56
CA THR A 85 7.31 24.66 -3.22
C THR A 85 6.14 25.46 -2.69
N VAL A 86 6.28 25.96 -1.46
CA VAL A 86 5.30 26.83 -0.81
C VAL A 86 6.06 28.05 -0.30
N ASP A 87 5.60 29.26 -0.66
CA ASP A 87 6.22 30.53 -0.25
C ASP A 87 7.74 30.58 -0.52
N ASP A 88 8.16 30.18 -1.73
CA ASP A 88 9.56 30.08 -2.17
C ASP A 88 10.45 29.10 -1.37
N VAL A 89 9.86 28.31 -0.46
CA VAL A 89 10.53 27.23 0.26
C VAL A 89 10.19 25.90 -0.41
N THR A 90 11.21 25.18 -0.87
CA THR A 90 11.04 23.86 -1.48
C THR A 90 11.29 22.77 -0.43
N THR A 91 10.31 21.89 -0.25
CA THR A 91 10.47 20.60 0.42
C THR A 91 10.62 19.54 -0.64
N THR A 92 11.74 18.84 -0.61
CA THR A 92 12.07 17.78 -1.56
C THR A 92 11.27 16.52 -1.27
N LYS A 93 11.13 15.67 -2.28
CA LYS A 93 10.56 14.33 -2.16
C LYS A 93 11.21 13.53 -1.03
N ALA A 94 12.54 13.55 -0.92
CA ALA A 94 13.26 12.82 0.11
C ALA A 94 12.94 13.33 1.53
N GLU A 95 12.73 14.63 1.69
CA GLU A 95 12.30 15.21 2.98
C GLU A 95 10.87 14.82 3.33
N HIS A 96 9.96 14.77 2.35
CA HIS A 96 8.59 14.25 2.56
C HIS A 96 8.60 12.77 2.98
N GLU A 97 9.40 11.95 2.32
CA GLU A 97 9.57 10.53 2.67
C GLU A 97 10.12 10.37 4.10
N ALA A 98 11.17 11.12 4.46
CA ALA A 98 11.75 11.08 5.80
C ALA A 98 10.77 11.57 6.88
N ALA A 99 9.99 12.61 6.59
CA ALA A 99 8.97 13.10 7.52
C ALA A 99 7.83 12.08 7.71
N TYR A 100 7.42 11.40 6.65
CA TYR A 100 6.43 10.35 6.71
C TYR A 100 6.91 9.15 7.54
N GLU A 101 8.14 8.69 7.30
CA GLU A 101 8.77 7.61 8.05
C GLU A 101 8.91 7.94 9.54
N ALA A 102 9.35 9.16 9.87
CA ALA A 102 9.39 9.63 11.25
C ALA A 102 8.01 9.65 11.92
N GLY A 103 6.95 9.94 11.15
CA GLY A 103 5.57 9.85 11.62
C GLY A 103 5.15 8.42 11.95
N LEU A 104 5.46 7.46 11.07
CA LEU A 104 5.20 6.04 11.30
C LEU A 104 5.92 5.52 12.55
N ASP A 105 7.20 5.87 12.72
CA ASP A 105 7.98 5.49 13.89
C ASP A 105 7.42 6.11 15.18
N ALA A 106 6.96 7.35 15.13
CA ALA A 106 6.32 8.01 16.27
C ALA A 106 5.01 7.32 16.67
N ASP A 107 4.19 6.92 15.70
CA ASP A 107 2.94 6.19 15.94
C ASP A 107 3.20 4.77 16.47
N ALA A 108 4.19 4.06 15.90
CA ALA A 108 4.62 2.76 16.42
C ALA A 108 5.13 2.88 17.87
N ALA A 109 5.99 3.86 18.15
CA ALA A 109 6.50 4.15 19.48
C ALA A 109 5.37 4.44 20.48
N LYS A 110 4.33 5.18 20.06
CA LYS A 110 3.15 5.46 20.88
C LYS A 110 2.37 4.18 21.19
N GLY A 111 2.18 3.29 20.22
CA GLY A 111 1.53 1.99 20.43
C GLY A 111 2.28 1.12 21.44
N VAL A 112 3.61 1.03 21.32
CA VAL A 112 4.46 0.29 22.26
C VAL A 112 4.36 0.88 23.67
N ARG A 113 4.46 2.21 23.82
CA ARG A 113 4.34 2.87 25.13
C ARG A 113 2.96 2.63 25.76
N ALA A 114 1.89 2.67 24.97
CA ALA A 114 0.55 2.37 25.46
C ALA A 114 0.42 0.92 25.96
N LYS A 115 0.95 -0.07 25.22
CA LYS A 115 0.99 -1.48 25.67
C LYS A 115 1.78 -1.63 26.96
N ARG A 116 2.97 -1.03 27.04
CA ARG A 116 3.80 -1.00 28.26
C ARG A 116 3.03 -0.43 29.45
N ASP A 117 2.41 0.73 29.27
CA ASP A 117 1.72 1.42 30.35
C ASP A 117 0.50 0.61 30.85
N GLY A 118 -0.21 -0.07 29.93
CA GLY A 118 -1.26 -1.03 30.29
C GLY A 118 -0.76 -2.19 31.16
N LEU A 119 0.33 -2.84 30.74
CA LEU A 119 0.93 -3.96 31.50
C LEU A 119 1.48 -3.54 32.87
N LEU A 120 2.02 -2.32 32.97
CA LEU A 120 2.42 -1.73 34.25
C LEU A 120 1.21 -1.44 35.15
N ALA A 121 0.11 -0.92 34.59
CA ALA A 121 -1.11 -0.66 35.34
C ALA A 121 -1.75 -1.95 35.88
N GLU A 122 -1.74 -3.03 35.10
CA GLU A 122 -2.23 -4.35 35.54
C GLU A 122 -1.47 -4.95 36.74
N THR A 123 -0.27 -4.46 37.02
CA THR A 123 0.57 -4.96 38.12
C THR A 123 0.77 -3.92 39.22
N ASP A 124 0.07 -2.79 39.15
CA ASP A 124 0.28 -1.67 40.06
C ASP A 124 -0.16 -1.98 41.50
N PHE A 125 -1.18 -2.82 41.66
CA PHE A 125 -1.67 -3.23 42.98
C PHE A 125 -0.64 -4.02 43.80
N TYR A 126 0.34 -4.68 43.16
CA TYR A 126 1.43 -5.35 43.86
C TYR A 126 2.45 -4.36 44.47
N ALA A 127 2.41 -3.10 44.07
CA ALA A 127 3.29 -2.04 44.57
C ALA A 127 2.64 -1.19 45.68
N LEU A 128 1.47 -1.61 46.19
CA LEU A 128 0.83 -0.98 47.34
C LEU A 128 1.55 -1.32 48.64
N SER A 129 1.42 -0.46 49.66
CA SER A 129 2.10 -0.61 50.96
C SER A 129 1.76 -1.91 51.69
N ASP A 130 0.59 -2.48 51.42
CA ASP A 130 0.09 -3.69 52.07
C ASP A 130 0.64 -4.98 51.44
N THR A 131 1.37 -4.86 50.33
CA THR A 131 1.95 -5.98 49.58
C THR A 131 3.46 -5.84 49.46
N THR A 132 4.20 -6.92 49.68
CA THR A 132 5.63 -6.96 49.32
C THR A 132 5.77 -7.46 47.89
N LEU A 133 6.29 -6.61 47.01
CA LEU A 133 6.55 -6.95 45.61
C LEU A 133 7.62 -8.05 45.52
N SER A 134 7.31 -9.17 44.88
CA SER A 134 8.28 -10.25 44.64
C SER A 134 9.41 -9.77 43.71
N ASP A 135 10.58 -10.40 43.82
CA ASP A 135 11.72 -10.04 42.97
C ASP A 135 11.46 -10.34 41.48
N ASP A 136 10.68 -11.38 41.18
CA ASP A 136 10.23 -11.67 39.82
C ASP A 136 9.34 -10.56 39.27
N MET A 137 8.42 -10.02 40.08
CA MET A 137 7.54 -8.92 39.65
C MET A 137 8.31 -7.59 39.50
N LYS A 138 9.33 -7.35 40.34
CA LYS A 138 10.26 -6.22 40.15
C LYS A 138 10.98 -6.33 38.82
N THR A 139 11.53 -7.51 38.52
CA THR A 139 12.23 -7.80 37.26
C THR A 139 11.32 -7.60 36.05
N TYR A 140 10.11 -8.15 36.10
CA TYR A 140 9.09 -7.99 35.06
C TYR A 140 8.76 -6.51 34.77
N ARG A 141 8.43 -5.74 35.82
CA ARG A 141 8.07 -4.31 35.67
C ARG A 141 9.24 -3.46 35.18
N GLN A 142 10.47 -3.81 35.54
CA GLN A 142 11.66 -3.13 35.05
C GLN A 142 11.88 -3.43 33.55
N ALA A 143 11.79 -4.70 33.15
CA ALA A 143 11.89 -5.09 31.75
C ALA A 143 10.83 -4.41 30.85
N LEU A 144 9.60 -4.22 31.36
CA LEU A 144 8.58 -3.42 30.66
C LEU A 144 9.03 -1.98 30.45
N ARG A 145 9.64 -1.32 31.45
CA ARG A 145 10.13 0.06 31.32
C ARG A 145 11.27 0.18 30.33
N ASP A 146 12.12 -0.83 30.28
CA ASP A 146 13.30 -0.87 29.42
C ASP A 146 12.98 -1.22 27.96
N ILE A 147 11.73 -1.59 27.64
CA ILE A 147 11.30 -1.98 26.28
C ILE A 147 11.59 -0.91 25.22
N THR A 148 11.60 0.38 25.59
CA THR A 148 11.90 1.47 24.66
C THR A 148 13.39 1.61 24.33
N GLY A 149 14.26 0.89 25.03
CA GLY A 149 15.68 0.74 24.72
C GLY A 149 16.01 -0.54 23.95
N HIS A 150 15.01 -1.35 23.60
CA HIS A 150 15.20 -2.58 22.83
C HIS A 150 15.65 -2.27 21.40
N SER A 151 16.50 -3.12 20.80
CA SER A 151 17.01 -2.91 19.44
C SER A 151 15.91 -2.89 18.37
N ASN A 152 14.79 -3.56 18.63
CA ASN A 152 13.66 -3.66 17.72
C ASN A 152 12.61 -2.56 17.95
N PHE A 153 12.83 -1.65 18.90
CA PHE A 153 11.98 -0.50 19.09
C PHE A 153 12.24 0.54 17.98
N PRO A 154 11.21 1.20 17.42
CA PRO A 154 9.79 1.12 17.79
C PRO A 154 8.95 0.12 16.98
N SER A 155 9.42 -0.33 15.82
CA SER A 155 8.58 -0.92 14.76
C SER A 155 8.73 -2.44 14.57
N ASP A 156 9.77 -3.06 15.13
CA ASP A 156 10.10 -4.48 14.91
C ASP A 156 9.91 -5.38 16.15
N LEU A 157 9.25 -4.86 17.19
CA LEU A 157 8.98 -5.63 18.41
C LEU A 157 7.97 -6.76 18.15
N THR A 158 8.35 -7.97 18.57
CA THR A 158 7.55 -9.19 18.53
C THR A 158 7.03 -9.55 19.92
N ASP A 159 6.12 -10.52 20.02
CA ASP A 159 5.61 -10.98 21.32
C ASP A 159 6.69 -11.56 22.25
N SER A 160 7.76 -12.15 21.68
CA SER A 160 8.91 -12.65 22.47
C SER A 160 9.79 -11.56 23.06
N ASP A 161 9.72 -10.32 22.54
CA ASP A 161 10.48 -9.19 23.07
C ASP A 161 9.83 -8.62 24.35
N TRP A 162 8.57 -8.99 24.63
CA TRP A 162 7.88 -8.60 25.86
C TRP A 162 8.21 -9.56 27.00
N PRO A 163 8.46 -9.07 28.22
CA PRO A 163 8.68 -9.94 29.35
C PRO A 163 7.41 -10.74 29.64
N THR A 164 7.56 -11.99 30.08
CA THR A 164 6.45 -12.83 30.53
C THR A 164 6.09 -12.49 31.97
N LYS A 165 4.81 -12.28 32.24
CA LYS A 165 4.32 -12.00 33.60
C LYS A 165 4.55 -13.22 34.51
N PRO A 166 5.15 -13.05 35.69
CA PRO A 166 5.35 -14.13 36.66
C PRO A 166 4.07 -14.51 37.39
#